data_AF-A0A182RWN6-F1
#
_entry.id   AF-A0A182RWN6-F1
#
_cell.length_a   1.000
_cell.length_b   1.000
_cell.length_c   1.000
_cell.angle_alpha   90.00
_cell.angle_beta   90.00
_cell.angle_gamma   90.00
#
_symmetry.space_group_name_H-M   'P 1'
#
loop_
_entity.id
_entity.type
_entity.pdbx_description
1 polymer ?
#
loop_
_entity_poly.entity_id
_entity_poly.type
_entity_poly.pdbx_seq_one_letter_code
_entity_poly.pdbx_strand_id
1 'polypeptide(L)'
;MDSKLPPTKTYFLRDEVVIHNNETSAWVIIHGVVIDITPLFTAGRKKATLKKTLQWLLAFAGQDLSLFFHNNELTPIERTNRNGERVPVFVPCLERNPATQCCWYRDPALVIGRITFHPCPVKIINTLTFHETEMIVCYEDTIGDVREKYLRYNDNAKQYEWRKDLSEGSEVGMLRMDKTLTENGYQVNLRSSVPVIWIFYILPPDTTNEADSLSGKYNPANGRSSSESEALRLTTLQ
;
A
#
# COMPACT_ATOMS: atom_id res chain seq x y z
N MET A 1 -13.36 3.12 -24.83
CA MET A 1 -14.25 2.05 -24.31
C MET A 1 -13.42 1.30 -23.29
N ASP A 2 -13.37 1.82 -22.07
CA ASP A 2 -12.50 1.26 -21.04
C ASP A 2 -13.21 0.07 -20.40
N SER A 3 -12.80 -1.12 -20.83
CA SER A 3 -13.09 -2.37 -20.14
C SER A 3 -12.51 -2.28 -18.74
N LYS A 4 -13.34 -1.90 -17.76
CA LYS A 4 -13.06 -2.10 -16.34
C LYS A 4 -12.83 -3.60 -16.14
N LEU A 5 -11.56 -3.99 -16.12
CA LEU A 5 -11.13 -5.26 -15.53
C LEU A 5 -11.82 -5.38 -14.17
N PRO A 6 -12.30 -6.58 -13.79
CA PRO A 6 -12.81 -6.79 -12.44
C PRO A 6 -11.72 -6.32 -11.47
N PRO A 7 -12.07 -5.63 -10.37
CA PRO A 7 -11.07 -5.19 -9.41
C PRO A 7 -10.28 -6.44 -9.00
N THR A 8 -8.96 -6.38 -9.21
CA THR A 8 -8.00 -7.30 -8.60
C THR A 8 -8.41 -7.45 -7.14
N LYS A 9 -8.60 -8.69 -6.66
CA LYS A 9 -9.05 -8.91 -5.28
C LYS A 9 -8.02 -8.34 -4.32
N THR A 10 -8.28 -7.14 -3.80
CA THR A 10 -7.41 -6.48 -2.85
C THR A 10 -7.71 -6.97 -1.44
N TYR A 11 -6.65 -7.33 -0.72
CA TYR A 11 -6.73 -7.76 0.67
C TYR A 11 -6.12 -6.70 1.59
N PHE A 12 -6.80 -6.44 2.69
CA PHE A 12 -6.45 -5.38 3.63
C PHE A 12 -6.19 -5.96 5.02
N LEU A 13 -5.25 -5.34 5.72
CA LEU A 13 -5.16 -5.47 7.16
C LEU A 13 -6.25 -4.62 7.82
N ARG A 14 -6.65 -4.98 9.04
CA ARG A 14 -7.61 -4.15 9.80
C ARG A 14 -7.07 -2.74 10.04
N ASP A 15 -5.78 -2.62 10.34
CA ASP A 15 -5.13 -1.34 10.59
C ASP A 15 -5.13 -0.43 9.34
N GLU A 16 -5.09 -1.03 8.14
CA GLU A 16 -5.24 -0.29 6.89
C GLU A 16 -6.64 0.29 6.73
N VAL A 17 -7.68 -0.32 7.32
CA VAL A 17 -9.04 0.24 7.31
C VAL A 17 -9.23 1.31 8.38
N VAL A 18 -8.61 1.15 9.56
CA VAL A 18 -8.78 2.05 10.71
C VAL A 18 -8.40 3.50 10.39
N ILE A 19 -7.41 3.71 9.52
CA ILE A 19 -6.98 5.06 9.12
C ILE A 19 -7.98 5.78 8.20
N HIS A 20 -8.93 5.05 7.60
CA HIS A 20 -10.00 5.59 6.76
C HIS A 20 -11.25 5.86 7.62
N ASN A 21 -11.17 6.88 8.46
CA ASN A 21 -12.16 7.19 9.49
C ASN A 21 -12.77 8.61 9.39
N ASN A 22 -12.70 9.27 8.23
CA ASN A 22 -13.17 10.65 8.07
C ASN A 22 -13.96 10.84 6.76
N GLU A 23 -14.62 11.99 6.60
CA GLU A 23 -15.54 12.24 5.47
C GLU A 23 -14.89 12.26 4.07
N THR A 24 -13.58 12.45 4.00
CA THR A 24 -12.83 12.42 2.72
C THR A 24 -12.27 11.04 2.43
N SER A 25 -12.23 10.16 3.44
CA SER A 25 -11.78 8.78 3.35
C SER A 25 -12.38 7.97 4.51
N ALA A 26 -13.51 7.32 4.26
CA ALA A 26 -14.28 6.56 5.25
C ALA A 26 -14.57 5.16 4.74
N TRP A 27 -13.99 4.15 5.40
CA TRP A 27 -14.20 2.74 5.08
C TRP A 27 -14.80 2.01 6.28
N VAL A 28 -15.48 0.90 6.03
CA VAL A 28 -16.04 0.03 7.09
C VAL A 28 -15.90 -1.43 6.70
N ILE A 29 -15.96 -2.31 7.70
CA ILE A 29 -15.90 -3.77 7.51
C ILE A 29 -17.28 -4.37 7.81
N ILE A 30 -17.76 -5.27 6.96
CA ILE A 30 -18.91 -6.14 7.26
C ILE A 30 -18.56 -7.56 6.83
N HIS A 31 -18.53 -8.50 7.78
CA HIS A 31 -18.20 -9.91 7.59
C HIS A 31 -16.92 -10.11 6.76
N GLY A 32 -15.90 -9.29 7.04
CA GLY A 32 -14.61 -9.28 6.34
C GLY A 32 -14.63 -8.65 4.94
N VAL A 33 -15.75 -8.09 4.47
CA VAL A 33 -15.80 -7.25 3.26
C VAL A 33 -15.47 -5.81 3.63
N VAL A 34 -14.57 -5.18 2.87
CA VAL A 34 -14.21 -3.78 3.04
C VAL A 34 -15.03 -2.94 2.06
N ILE A 35 -15.76 -1.98 2.60
CA ILE A 35 -16.69 -1.11 1.87
C ILE A 35 -16.24 0.33 2.03
N ASP A 36 -16.00 1.01 0.91
CA ASP A 36 -15.75 2.45 0.88
C ASP A 36 -17.07 3.22 0.91
N ILE A 37 -17.35 3.85 2.04
CA ILE A 37 -18.56 4.67 2.24
C ILE A 37 -18.33 6.15 1.98
N THR A 38 -17.11 6.56 1.59
CA THR A 38 -16.76 7.94 1.21
C THR A 38 -17.76 8.57 0.23
N PRO A 39 -18.23 7.86 -0.83
CA PRO A 39 -19.17 8.42 -1.79
C PRO A 39 -20.49 8.90 -1.17
N LEU A 40 -20.92 8.34 -0.03
CA LEU A 40 -22.16 8.74 0.65
C LEU A 40 -22.12 10.17 1.19
N PHE A 41 -20.93 10.68 1.50
CA PHE A 41 -20.72 12.00 2.09
C PHE A 41 -20.50 13.09 1.04
N THR A 42 -20.11 12.72 -0.18
CA THR A 42 -19.81 13.67 -1.26
C THR A 42 -21.05 14.46 -1.73
N ALA A 43 -22.22 13.82 -1.80
CA ALA A 43 -23.48 14.48 -2.11
C ALA A 43 -23.94 15.46 -1.00
N GLY A 44 -23.48 15.22 0.23
CA GLY A 44 -23.74 16.06 1.39
C GLY A 44 -23.05 17.41 1.35
N ARG A 45 -21.89 17.55 0.67
CA ARG A 45 -21.12 18.81 0.63
C ARG A 45 -21.88 20.01 0.03
N LYS A 46 -22.91 19.76 -0.79
CA LYS A 46 -23.77 20.82 -1.36
C LYS A 46 -24.82 21.33 -0.36
N LYS A 47 -25.04 20.64 0.76
CA LYS A 47 -25.96 21.03 1.82
C LYS A 47 -25.15 21.34 3.07
N ALA A 48 -25.46 22.45 3.76
CA ALA A 48 -24.69 22.91 4.92
C ALA A 48 -24.70 21.93 6.12
N THR A 49 -25.47 20.83 6.09
CA THR A 49 -25.56 19.88 7.21
C THR A 49 -25.81 18.47 6.72
N LEU A 50 -24.98 17.52 7.17
CA LEU A 50 -25.17 16.09 6.94
C LEU A 50 -26.41 15.60 7.68
N LYS A 51 -27.13 14.62 7.10
CA LYS A 51 -28.22 13.94 7.81
C LYS A 51 -27.65 13.26 9.07
N LYS A 52 -28.43 13.24 10.15
CA LYS A 52 -28.03 12.60 11.43
C LYS A 52 -27.63 11.12 11.26
N THR A 53 -28.31 10.40 10.36
CA THR A 53 -28.02 9.01 10.01
C THR A 53 -26.66 8.84 9.33
N LEU A 54 -26.29 9.75 8.42
CA LEU A 54 -24.96 9.76 7.79
C LEU A 54 -23.87 10.17 8.79
N GLN A 55 -24.15 11.14 9.67
CA GLN A 55 -23.21 11.50 10.74
C GLN A 55 -22.96 10.32 11.69
N TRP A 56 -24.01 9.55 11.99
CA TRP A 56 -23.87 8.31 12.77
C TRP A 56 -23.04 7.27 12.02
N LEU A 57 -23.29 7.05 10.72
CA LEU A 57 -22.47 6.14 9.92
C LEU A 57 -20.98 6.55 9.91
N LEU A 58 -20.72 7.85 9.77
CA LEU A 58 -19.36 8.39 9.76
C LEU A 58 -18.64 8.18 11.11
N ALA A 59 -19.35 8.27 12.23
CA ALA A 59 -18.78 7.98 13.55
C ALA A 59 -18.30 6.53 13.72
N PHE A 60 -18.73 5.64 12.82
CA PHE A 60 -18.36 4.23 12.76
C PHE A 60 -17.35 3.94 11.63
N ALA A 61 -16.86 4.96 10.92
CA ALA A 61 -15.81 4.79 9.92
C ALA A 61 -14.52 4.27 10.57
N GLY A 62 -13.81 3.40 9.85
CA GLY A 62 -12.65 2.66 10.34
C GLY A 62 -12.99 1.44 11.22
N GLN A 63 -14.27 1.09 11.39
CA GLN A 63 -14.69 0.00 12.29
C GLN A 63 -15.31 -1.20 11.57
N ASP A 64 -15.45 -2.29 12.34
CA ASP A 64 -16.17 -3.50 11.95
C ASP A 64 -17.63 -3.43 12.42
N LEU A 65 -18.54 -3.40 11.45
CA LEU A 65 -19.98 -3.27 11.64
C LEU A 65 -20.71 -4.61 11.59
N SER A 66 -19.98 -5.73 11.51
CA SER A 66 -20.56 -7.08 11.42
C SER A 66 -21.60 -7.37 12.51
N LEU A 67 -21.42 -6.80 13.69
CA LEU A 67 -22.35 -6.98 14.83
C LEU A 67 -23.78 -6.49 14.55
N PHE A 68 -23.96 -5.59 13.57
CA PHE A 68 -25.26 -5.05 13.18
C PHE A 68 -25.96 -5.89 12.09
N PHE A 69 -25.34 -6.97 11.64
CA PHE A 69 -25.83 -7.85 10.57
C PHE A 69 -25.93 -9.28 11.08
N HIS A 70 -26.89 -10.03 10.55
CA HIS A 70 -26.98 -11.47 10.80
C HIS A 70 -25.73 -12.19 10.26
N ASN A 71 -25.28 -13.25 10.94
CA ASN A 71 -24.09 -14.00 10.55
C ASN A 71 -24.22 -14.51 9.10
N ASN A 72 -23.18 -14.33 8.30
CA ASN A 72 -23.08 -14.78 6.90
C ASN A 72 -24.14 -14.20 5.94
N GLU A 73 -24.90 -13.18 6.37
CA GLU A 73 -25.84 -12.47 5.52
C GLU A 73 -25.62 -10.96 5.62
N LEU A 74 -25.73 -10.26 4.49
CA LEU A 74 -25.83 -8.79 4.47
C LEU A 74 -27.27 -8.36 4.81
N THR A 75 -27.85 -8.93 5.87
CA THR A 75 -29.19 -8.63 6.37
C THR A 75 -29.04 -7.91 7.71
N PRO A 76 -29.43 -6.63 7.81
CA PRO A 76 -29.37 -5.90 9.07
C PRO A 76 -30.19 -6.59 10.16
N ILE A 77 -29.70 -6.58 11.39
CA ILE A 77 -30.49 -6.99 12.55
C ILE A 77 -31.58 -5.95 12.77
N GLU A 78 -32.82 -6.40 12.96
CA GLU A 78 -33.99 -5.55 13.11
C GLU A 78 -34.58 -5.62 14.53
N ARG A 79 -35.31 -4.57 14.89
CA ARG A 79 -36.12 -4.48 16.10
C ARG A 79 -37.51 -3.93 15.76
N THR A 80 -38.48 -4.22 16.60
CA THR A 80 -39.82 -3.64 16.49
C THR A 80 -39.86 -2.28 17.20
N ASN A 81 -40.28 -1.23 16.50
CA ASN A 81 -40.45 0.10 17.10
C ASN A 81 -41.77 0.19 17.90
N ARG A 82 -42.03 1.34 18.54
CA ARG A 82 -43.27 1.58 19.31
C ARG A 82 -44.55 1.49 18.47
N ASN A 83 -44.43 1.66 17.16
CA ASN A 83 -45.55 1.63 16.22
C ASN A 83 -45.80 0.21 15.66
N GLY A 84 -45.02 -0.79 16.10
CA GLY A 84 -45.14 -2.17 15.61
C GLY A 84 -44.38 -2.46 14.31
N GLU A 85 -43.61 -1.50 13.78
CA GLU A 85 -42.87 -1.65 12.52
C GLU A 85 -41.48 -2.26 12.77
N ARG A 86 -41.02 -3.11 11.86
CA ARG A 86 -39.65 -3.63 11.85
C ARG A 86 -38.69 -2.58 11.30
N VAL A 87 -37.69 -2.21 12.08
CA VAL A 87 -36.65 -1.24 11.71
C VAL A 87 -35.27 -1.78 12.04
N PRO A 88 -34.22 -1.47 11.26
CA PRO A 88 -32.86 -1.84 11.60
C PRO A 88 -32.45 -1.30 12.97
N VAL A 89 -31.73 -2.11 13.75
CA VAL A 89 -31.08 -1.67 14.99
C VAL A 89 -30.06 -0.59 14.67
N PHE A 90 -29.27 -0.80 13.62
CA PHE A 90 -28.38 0.20 13.03
C PHE A 90 -29.13 0.99 11.96
N VAL A 91 -29.74 2.11 12.37
CA VAL A 91 -30.53 2.98 11.49
C VAL A 91 -29.79 3.42 10.22
N PRO A 92 -28.45 3.63 10.22
CA PRO A 92 -27.74 3.95 8.99
C PRO A 92 -27.86 2.91 7.87
N CYS A 93 -28.32 1.68 8.13
CA CYS A 93 -28.70 0.72 7.09
C CYS A 93 -29.84 1.23 6.18
N LEU A 94 -30.56 2.28 6.54
CA LEU A 94 -31.57 2.90 5.67
C LEU A 94 -30.96 3.84 4.62
N GLU A 95 -29.68 4.22 4.75
CA GLU A 95 -29.01 5.08 3.79
C GLU A 95 -28.77 4.34 2.46
N ARG A 96 -28.82 5.11 1.37
CA ARG A 96 -28.62 4.60 0.01
C ARG A 96 -27.49 5.33 -0.65
N ASN A 97 -26.74 4.62 -1.50
CA ASN A 97 -25.74 5.25 -2.34
C ASN A 97 -26.45 6.23 -3.30
N PRO A 98 -26.11 7.53 -3.29
CA PRO A 98 -26.72 8.50 -4.20
C PRO A 98 -26.57 8.13 -5.69
N ALA A 99 -25.49 7.44 -6.07
CA ALA A 99 -25.21 7.09 -7.47
C ALA A 99 -26.04 5.90 -7.97
N THR A 100 -26.20 4.86 -7.15
CA THR A 100 -26.84 3.59 -7.56
C THR A 100 -28.24 3.41 -6.97
N GLN A 101 -28.58 4.19 -5.95
CA GLN A 101 -29.77 4.04 -5.10
C GLN A 101 -29.87 2.70 -4.35
N CYS A 102 -28.84 1.86 -4.40
CA CYS A 102 -28.75 0.64 -3.59
C CYS A 102 -28.54 0.98 -2.10
N CYS A 103 -28.95 0.07 -1.22
CA CYS A 103 -28.51 0.16 0.19
C CYS A 103 -26.99 0.08 0.21
N TRP A 104 -26.32 0.99 0.91
CA TRP A 104 -24.86 1.12 0.81
C TRP A 104 -24.11 -0.17 1.13
N TYR A 105 -24.57 -0.95 2.12
CA TYR A 105 -23.96 -2.21 2.55
C TYR A 105 -24.19 -3.37 1.58
N ARG A 106 -25.03 -3.20 0.56
CA ARG A 106 -25.30 -4.18 -0.51
C ARG A 106 -24.86 -3.66 -1.89
N ASP A 107 -24.21 -2.50 -1.94
CA ASP A 107 -23.80 -1.92 -3.20
C ASP A 107 -22.42 -2.46 -3.62
N PRO A 108 -22.34 -3.29 -4.69
CA PRO A 108 -21.06 -3.80 -5.15
C PRO A 108 -20.12 -2.70 -5.66
N ALA A 109 -20.64 -1.52 -6.04
CA ALA A 109 -19.81 -0.40 -6.47
C ALA A 109 -19.03 0.24 -5.32
N LEU A 110 -19.41 -0.01 -4.07
CA LEU A 110 -18.71 0.46 -2.87
C LEU A 110 -17.74 -0.57 -2.30
N VAL A 111 -17.75 -1.82 -2.79
CA VAL A 111 -16.86 -2.88 -2.30
C VAL A 111 -15.47 -2.70 -2.91
N ILE A 112 -14.46 -2.54 -2.06
CA ILE A 112 -13.06 -2.32 -2.48
C ILE A 112 -12.14 -3.51 -2.20
N GLY A 113 -12.59 -4.50 -1.42
CA GLY A 113 -11.84 -5.72 -1.16
C GLY A 113 -12.28 -6.45 0.10
N ARG A 114 -11.36 -7.19 0.72
CA ARG A 114 -11.63 -8.00 1.91
C ARG A 114 -10.52 -7.88 2.95
N ILE A 115 -10.86 -8.12 4.21
CA ILE A 115 -9.85 -8.29 5.26
C ILE A 115 -9.13 -9.61 5.02
N THR A 116 -7.80 -9.60 5.19
CA THR A 116 -6.98 -10.81 5.10
C THR A 116 -7.45 -11.89 6.06
N PHE A 117 -7.38 -13.14 5.62
CA PHE A 117 -7.59 -14.27 6.50
C PHE A 117 -6.50 -14.38 7.58
N HIS A 118 -5.26 -14.00 7.25
CA HIS A 118 -4.13 -14.14 8.17
C HIS A 118 -3.08 -13.03 7.97
N PRO A 119 -2.84 -12.19 9.00
CA PRO A 119 -1.75 -11.23 8.99
C PRO A 119 -0.40 -11.94 9.04
N CYS A 120 0.54 -11.55 8.18
CA CYS A 120 1.82 -12.19 8.00
C CYS A 120 2.95 -11.20 8.29
N PRO A 121 3.72 -11.35 9.37
CA PRO A 121 4.89 -10.51 9.59
C PRO A 121 5.98 -10.85 8.55
N VAL A 122 6.65 -9.83 8.04
CA VAL A 122 7.80 -9.96 7.14
C VAL A 122 8.88 -8.97 7.54
N LYS A 123 10.13 -9.33 7.28
CA LYS A 123 11.29 -8.45 7.39
C LYS A 123 11.84 -8.17 6.00
N ILE A 124 12.04 -6.91 5.66
CA ILE A 124 12.62 -6.47 4.40
C ILE A 124 13.96 -5.78 4.72
N ILE A 125 15.04 -6.27 4.13
CA ILE A 125 16.40 -5.76 4.35
C ILE A 125 16.89 -5.11 3.06
N ASN A 126 17.13 -3.80 3.11
CA ASN A 126 17.78 -3.09 2.03
C ASN A 126 19.28 -3.34 2.06
N THR A 127 19.83 -4.04 1.08
CA THR A 127 21.26 -4.40 1.06
C THR A 127 22.17 -3.23 0.74
N LEU A 128 21.65 -2.15 0.13
CA LEU A 128 22.42 -0.94 -0.14
C LEU A 128 22.66 -0.11 1.14
N THR A 129 21.66 -0.04 2.02
CA THR A 129 21.71 0.80 3.23
C THR A 129 21.80 0.02 4.54
N PHE A 130 21.66 -1.31 4.48
CA PHE A 130 21.48 -2.23 5.61
C PHE A 130 20.31 -1.86 6.53
N HIS A 131 19.35 -1.07 6.04
CA HIS A 131 18.15 -0.75 6.79
C HIS A 131 17.18 -1.94 6.80
N GLU A 132 16.75 -2.34 8.00
CA GLU A 132 15.74 -3.38 8.19
C GLU A 132 14.38 -2.74 8.44
N THR A 133 13.36 -3.22 7.74
CA THR A 133 11.97 -2.81 7.95
C THR A 133 11.14 -4.04 8.27
N GLU A 134 10.53 -4.04 9.45
CA GLU A 134 9.53 -5.04 9.84
C GLU A 134 8.14 -4.49 9.56
N MET A 135 7.33 -5.27 8.85
CA MET A 135 5.95 -4.90 8.54
C MET A 135 5.05 -6.12 8.51
N ILE A 136 3.75 -5.91 8.63
CA ILE A 136 2.74 -6.95 8.51
C ILE A 136 2.11 -6.79 7.12
N VAL A 137 1.89 -7.92 6.44
CA VAL A 137 1.23 -8.00 5.13
C VAL A 137 0.08 -8.99 5.19
N CYS A 138 -0.76 -9.04 4.15
CA CYS A 138 -1.82 -10.03 4.05
C CYS A 138 -1.26 -11.36 3.57
N TYR A 139 -1.84 -12.47 4.01
CA TYR A 139 -1.46 -13.80 3.52
C TYR A 139 -1.64 -13.95 2.01
N GLU A 140 -2.64 -13.26 1.47
CA GLU A 140 -3.02 -13.28 0.07
C GLU A 140 -2.20 -12.29 -0.80
N ASP A 141 -1.37 -11.44 -0.18
CA ASP A 141 -0.56 -10.47 -0.92
C ASP A 141 0.48 -11.19 -1.79
N THR A 142 0.55 -10.80 -3.06
CA THR A 142 1.69 -11.13 -3.91
C THR A 142 2.91 -10.30 -3.48
N ILE A 143 4.12 -10.70 -3.88
CA ILE A 143 5.32 -9.87 -3.63
C ILE A 143 5.18 -8.49 -4.31
N GLY A 144 4.42 -8.38 -5.41
CA GLY A 144 3.99 -7.12 -6.01
C GLY A 144 3.21 -6.22 -5.06
N ASP A 145 2.23 -6.80 -4.36
CA ASP A 145 1.42 -6.09 -3.36
C ASP A 145 2.25 -5.72 -2.12
N VAL A 146 3.12 -6.63 -1.66
CA VAL A 146 4.07 -6.37 -0.57
C VAL A 146 4.98 -5.19 -0.92
N ARG A 147 5.52 -5.15 -2.14
CA ARG A 147 6.33 -4.02 -2.63
C ARG A 147 5.53 -2.73 -2.63
N GLU A 148 4.28 -2.75 -3.12
CA GLU A 148 3.43 -1.55 -3.14
C GLU A 148 3.16 -1.04 -1.71
N LYS A 149 2.92 -1.94 -0.76
CA LYS A 149 2.80 -1.59 0.67
C LYS A 149 4.12 -1.06 1.24
N TYR A 150 5.26 -1.56 0.79
CA TYR A 150 6.58 -1.15 1.25
C TYR A 150 7.00 0.25 0.75
N LEU A 151 6.38 0.79 -0.31
CA LEU A 151 6.67 2.14 -0.81
C LEU A 151 6.55 3.22 0.27
N ARG A 152 5.68 3.03 1.27
CA ARG A 152 5.55 3.95 2.42
C ARG A 152 6.86 4.14 3.21
N TYR A 153 7.80 3.21 3.10
CA TYR A 153 9.13 3.26 3.74
C TYR A 153 10.24 3.62 2.75
N ASN A 154 10.05 3.33 1.45
CA ASN A 154 11.03 3.59 0.41
C ASN A 154 10.33 3.79 -0.95
N ASP A 155 10.19 5.04 -1.37
CA ASP A 155 9.56 5.42 -2.65
C ASP A 155 10.24 4.81 -3.88
N ASN A 156 11.52 4.44 -3.75
CA ASN A 156 12.30 3.82 -4.82
C ASN A 156 12.19 2.29 -4.84
N ALA A 157 11.30 1.66 -4.04
CA ALA A 157 11.20 0.20 -3.94
C ALA A 157 10.98 -0.55 -5.28
N LYS A 158 10.52 0.14 -6.32
CA LYS A 158 10.38 -0.38 -7.70
C LYS A 158 11.71 -0.51 -8.45
N GLN A 159 12.76 0.18 -8.00
CA GLN A 159 14.13 0.14 -8.54
C GLN A 159 14.99 -0.94 -7.87
N TYR A 160 14.38 -1.82 -7.08
CA TYR A 160 15.08 -2.91 -6.43
C TYR A 160 14.62 -4.26 -6.99
N GLU A 161 15.55 -5.20 -7.04
CA GLU A 161 15.28 -6.62 -7.20
C GLU A 161 14.97 -7.25 -5.84
N TRP A 162 13.89 -8.03 -5.77
CA TRP A 162 13.40 -8.64 -4.53
C TRP A 162 13.80 -10.12 -4.48
N ARG A 163 14.45 -10.54 -3.40
CA ARG A 163 15.07 -11.87 -3.27
C ARG A 163 14.78 -12.52 -1.92
N LYS A 164 14.83 -13.86 -1.87
CA LYS A 164 14.66 -14.65 -0.63
C LYS A 164 15.96 -14.92 0.12
N ASP A 165 17.08 -14.73 -0.55
CA ASP A 165 18.42 -14.99 -0.04
C ASP A 165 19.42 -14.02 -0.69
N LEU A 166 20.68 -14.13 -0.25
CA LEU A 166 21.78 -13.28 -0.69
C LEU A 166 22.46 -13.76 -1.98
N SER A 167 21.92 -14.76 -2.69
CA SER A 167 22.57 -15.34 -3.88
C SER A 167 22.41 -14.43 -5.10
N GLU A 168 23.15 -13.33 -5.17
CA GLU A 168 23.06 -12.35 -6.27
C GLU A 168 23.33 -12.99 -7.66
N GLY A 169 22.56 -12.58 -8.68
CA GLY A 169 22.71 -13.07 -10.06
C GLY A 169 22.14 -14.46 -10.35
N SER A 170 21.61 -15.17 -9.35
CA SER A 170 20.92 -16.46 -9.54
C SER A 170 19.42 -16.27 -9.70
N GLU A 171 18.80 -16.92 -10.69
CA GLU A 171 17.33 -16.94 -10.80
C GLU A 171 16.64 -17.65 -9.62
N VAL A 172 17.37 -18.52 -8.91
CA VAL A 172 16.82 -19.37 -7.83
C VAL A 172 16.41 -18.56 -6.59
N GLY A 173 17.14 -17.47 -6.31
CA GLY A 173 16.88 -16.59 -5.17
C GLY A 173 15.88 -15.46 -5.46
N MET A 174 15.52 -15.24 -6.72
CA MET A 174 14.64 -14.14 -7.14
C MET A 174 13.18 -14.43 -6.75
N LEU A 175 12.52 -13.43 -6.15
CA LEU A 175 11.11 -13.52 -5.82
C LEU A 175 10.24 -13.19 -7.03
N ARG A 176 9.23 -14.03 -7.23
CA ARG A 176 8.20 -13.85 -8.25
C ARG A 176 7.17 -12.84 -7.76
N MET A 177 7.12 -11.69 -8.43
CA MET A 177 6.24 -10.56 -8.08
C MET A 177 4.76 -10.90 -8.19
N ASP A 178 4.41 -11.84 -9.06
CA ASP A 178 3.05 -12.33 -9.32
C ASP A 178 2.58 -13.42 -8.34
N LYS A 179 3.42 -13.79 -7.37
CA LYS A 179 3.18 -14.89 -6.44
C LYS A 179 3.20 -14.41 -5.00
N THR A 180 2.48 -15.10 -4.12
CA THR A 180 2.45 -14.87 -2.67
C THR A 180 3.75 -15.30 -2.00
N LEU A 181 3.88 -15.01 -0.70
CA LEU A 181 5.01 -15.50 0.12
C LEU A 181 5.13 -17.03 0.06
N THR A 182 4.02 -17.75 0.22
CA THR A 182 4.03 -19.22 0.27
C THR A 182 4.35 -19.84 -1.09
N GLU A 183 3.85 -19.26 -2.18
CA GLU A 183 4.17 -19.69 -3.55
C GLU A 183 5.62 -19.37 -3.95
N ASN A 184 6.27 -18.42 -3.28
CA ASN A 184 7.71 -18.17 -3.36
C ASN A 184 8.54 -19.07 -2.42
N GLY A 185 7.90 -19.99 -1.69
CA GLY A 185 8.56 -20.99 -0.85
C GLY A 185 8.76 -20.58 0.61
N TYR A 186 8.23 -19.45 1.06
CA TYR A 186 8.22 -19.12 2.49
C TYR A 186 7.21 -19.98 3.24
N GLN A 187 7.57 -20.36 4.47
CA GLN A 187 6.64 -21.00 5.38
C GLN A 187 6.00 -19.94 6.27
N VAL A 188 4.71 -19.70 6.08
CA VAL A 188 3.94 -18.69 6.82
C VAL A 188 3.00 -19.40 7.79
N ASN A 189 3.52 -19.74 8.96
CA ASN A 189 2.76 -20.32 10.06
C ASN A 189 3.31 -19.82 11.41
N LEU A 190 2.55 -19.99 12.48
CA LEU A 190 2.87 -19.47 13.83
C LEU A 190 4.19 -19.98 14.42
N ARG A 191 4.79 -21.05 13.88
CA ARG A 191 6.01 -21.67 14.41
C ARG A 191 7.22 -21.49 13.50
N SER A 192 7.03 -20.97 12.29
CA SER A 192 8.10 -20.70 11.35
C SER A 192 8.76 -19.36 11.65
N SER A 193 10.03 -19.24 11.29
CA SER A 193 10.73 -17.96 11.33
C SER A 193 10.05 -16.93 10.44
N VAL A 194 10.12 -15.67 10.84
CA VAL A 194 9.62 -14.54 10.03
C VAL A 194 10.31 -14.56 8.66
N PRO A 195 9.55 -14.56 7.54
CA PRO A 195 10.12 -14.42 6.21
C PRO A 195 11.03 -13.18 6.11
N VAL A 196 12.25 -13.38 5.62
CA VAL A 196 13.22 -12.31 5.37
C VAL A 196 13.38 -12.14 3.87
N ILE A 197 13.06 -10.94 3.40
CA ILE A 197 13.19 -10.51 2.01
C ILE A 197 14.38 -9.57 1.91
N TRP A 198 15.22 -9.79 0.91
CA TRP A 198 16.37 -8.95 0.60
C TRP A 198 16.07 -8.14 -0.65
N ILE A 199 16.32 -6.84 -0.61
CA ILE A 199 16.16 -5.97 -1.77
C ILE A 199 17.51 -5.43 -2.22
N PHE A 200 17.83 -5.60 -3.51
CA PHE A 200 19.08 -5.19 -4.15
C PHE A 200 18.82 -4.08 -5.15
N TYR A 201 19.54 -2.97 -5.05
CA TYR A 201 19.33 -1.83 -5.95
C TYR A 201 19.76 -2.18 -7.38
N ILE A 202 18.89 -1.93 -8.35
CA ILE A 202 19.19 -2.14 -9.77
C ILE A 202 19.87 -0.87 -10.28
N LEU A 203 21.13 -1.00 -10.70
CA LEU A 203 21.84 0.10 -11.36
C LEU A 203 21.15 0.44 -12.69
N PRO A 204 20.80 1.72 -12.92
CA PRO A 204 20.35 2.15 -14.24
C PRO A 204 21.42 1.81 -15.29
N PRO A 205 21.04 1.41 -16.51
CA PRO A 205 22.01 1.24 -17.58
C PRO A 205 22.73 2.58 -17.83
N ASP A 206 24.06 2.54 -17.99
CA ASP A 206 24.89 3.71 -18.27
C ASP A 206 24.36 4.47 -19.50
N THR A 207 23.87 5.70 -19.30
CA THR A 207 23.53 6.64 -20.39
C THR A 207 24.74 7.45 -20.87
N THR A 208 25.95 6.92 -20.71
CA THR A 208 27.19 7.54 -21.20
C THR A 208 27.60 6.85 -22.49
N ASN A 209 27.03 7.29 -23.63
CA ASN A 209 27.61 7.04 -24.96
C ASN A 209 27.02 7.90 -26.11
N GLU A 210 26.65 9.18 -25.89
CA GLU A 210 26.37 10.10 -27.02
C GLU A 210 26.82 11.57 -26.83
N ALA A 211 27.54 11.91 -25.75
CA ALA A 211 27.94 13.32 -25.49
C ALA A 211 29.43 13.64 -25.73
N ASP A 212 30.29 12.66 -26.01
CA ASP A 212 31.75 12.89 -26.15
C ASP A 212 32.23 13.13 -27.60
N SER A 213 31.32 13.35 -28.55
CA SER A 213 31.68 13.63 -29.96
C SER A 213 31.75 15.11 -30.33
N LEU A 214 31.52 16.05 -29.40
CA LEU A 214 31.46 17.48 -29.72
C LEU A 214 32.06 18.39 -28.65
N SER A 215 33.34 18.24 -28.29
CA SER A 215 34.19 19.42 -28.04
C SER A 215 35.67 19.05 -28.07
N GLY A 216 36.37 19.51 -29.10
CA GLY A 216 37.78 19.20 -29.30
C GLY A 216 38.42 20.09 -30.35
N LYS A 217 38.19 21.41 -30.27
CA LYS A 217 39.03 22.40 -30.97
C LYS A 217 39.31 23.56 -30.02
N TYR A 218 40.46 23.51 -29.36
CA TYR A 218 41.11 24.71 -28.86
C TYR A 218 42.57 24.70 -29.33
N ASN A 219 42.88 25.67 -30.20
CA ASN A 219 44.23 25.91 -30.70
C ASN A 219 45.06 26.70 -29.66
N PRO A 220 46.40 26.51 -29.65
CA PRO A 220 47.29 27.15 -28.68
C PRO A 220 47.81 28.50 -29.19
N ALA A 221 47.90 29.51 -28.34
CA ALA A 221 48.80 30.67 -28.56
C ALA A 221 49.08 31.49 -27.28
N ASN A 222 50.35 31.45 -26.88
CA ASN A 222 51.19 32.52 -26.32
C ASN A 222 50.93 33.16 -24.93
N GLY A 223 51.96 33.07 -24.08
CA GLY A 223 52.35 34.14 -23.15
C GLY A 223 53.26 33.74 -21.97
N ARG A 224 54.58 33.83 -22.16
CA ARG A 224 55.71 33.91 -21.18
C ARG A 224 55.39 34.77 -19.93
N SER A 225 56.02 34.67 -18.73
CA SER A 225 57.30 34.09 -18.24
C SER A 225 57.40 34.19 -16.70
N SER A 226 58.19 33.28 -16.06
CA SER A 226 59.08 33.40 -14.86
C SER A 226 58.55 34.04 -13.54
N SER A 227 58.83 33.60 -12.31
CA SER A 227 60.04 33.00 -11.69
C SER A 227 59.76 32.48 -10.27
N GLU A 228 60.70 31.66 -9.75
CA GLU A 228 61.05 31.37 -8.33
C GLU A 228 60.08 30.49 -7.50
N SER A 229 60.42 29.24 -7.16
CA SER A 229 61.44 28.73 -6.20
C SER A 229 60.99 28.82 -4.74
N GLU A 230 60.57 27.70 -4.15
CA GLU A 230 61.18 27.19 -2.91
C GLU A 230 60.67 25.79 -2.57
N ALA A 231 61.63 24.90 -2.27
CA ALA A 231 61.43 23.54 -1.81
C ALA A 231 61.57 23.50 -0.30
N LEU A 232 60.75 22.72 0.40
CA LEU A 232 61.10 22.16 1.71
C LEU A 232 60.34 20.85 1.95
N ARG A 233 61.11 19.75 1.90
CA ARG A 233 60.79 18.44 2.47
C ARG A 233 60.94 18.48 3.99
N LEU A 234 60.24 17.56 4.69
CA LEU A 234 60.53 16.90 6.00
C LEU A 234 59.26 16.88 6.86
N THR A 235 58.85 15.84 7.61
CA THR A 235 59.23 14.42 7.71
C THR A 235 58.07 13.72 8.43
N THR A 236 57.89 12.44 8.16
CA THR A 236 57.13 11.49 8.97
C THR A 236 57.71 11.40 10.38
N LEU A 237 56.88 11.30 11.41
CA LEU A 237 57.20 10.62 12.68
C LEU A 237 55.94 9.95 13.22
N GLN A 238 56.17 8.78 13.81
CA GLN A 238 55.24 7.82 14.41
C GLN A 238 54.37 8.40 15.52
#